data_AF-A0A553K4N4-F1
#
_entry.id   AF-A0A553K4N4-F1
#
_cell.length_a   1.000
_cell.length_b   1.000
_cell.length_c   1.000
_cell.angle_alpha   90.00
_cell.angle_beta   90.00
_cell.angle_gamma   90.00
#
_symmetry.space_group_name_H-M   'P 1'
#
loop_
_entity.id
_entity.type
_entity.pdbx_description
1 polymer ?
#
loop_
_entity_poly.entity_id
_entity_poly.type
_entity_poly.pdbx_seq_one_letter_code
_entity_poly.pdbx_strand_id
1 'polypeptide(L)'
;MTGSKPGVPSLLRELNDSAALKHIMLVGGVTRSELAAHTGLSRVTSSQALARLEALGLISSGGRRPGARGPAAELYVLAPGVGCAVGVALYASEVRAELADLTGEVRAVVVFPLDDAPAAACAAAVRAVLAEAGEEVGPLLEVTVATPGVIDPATGNLAFAHDLATDTDLRGDLTKALGVPVSLGNDVHLAALAERRAGVAAGEHDFVLLWVGRGIGMASVIDGVVRVGSSGAAGEIGYLPVPGVPLPDRVDNLEQGSFQRVVGASAVQELAKEHGLSMADPDAVAASLAFVAELGRRIGLGVAAIGTIQDPSLFVLTGETVFAAGPLLPAAVADAVSRIAPVHPRVELAALALEGPVRGAVLHAVEEAREVLMQRLR
;
A
#
# COMPACT_ATOMS: atom_id res chain seq x y z
N MET A 1 27.54 36.53 6.78
CA MET A 1 26.82 36.81 5.53
C MET A 1 27.32 35.82 4.48
N THR A 2 26.65 34.68 4.35
CA THR A 2 26.93 33.66 3.34
C THR A 2 26.06 33.97 2.13
N GLY A 3 26.68 34.39 1.02
CA GLY A 3 25.99 34.75 -0.21
C GLY A 3 25.28 33.55 -0.81
N SER A 4 23.95 33.60 -0.84
CA SER A 4 23.12 32.74 -1.68
C SER A 4 23.52 32.95 -3.13
N LYS A 5 23.97 31.89 -3.82
CA LYS A 5 24.09 31.92 -5.28
C LYS A 5 22.69 32.25 -5.87
N PRO A 6 22.55 33.20 -6.80
CA PRO A 6 21.27 33.43 -7.48
C PRO A 6 20.90 32.14 -8.22
N GLY A 7 19.70 31.60 -7.97
CA GLY A 7 19.18 30.48 -8.72
C GLY A 7 19.14 30.82 -10.21
N VAL A 8 19.72 29.97 -11.05
CA VAL A 8 19.73 30.18 -12.50
C VAL A 8 18.27 30.28 -12.98
N PRO A 9 17.88 31.26 -13.82
CA PRO A 9 16.49 31.46 -14.24
C PRO A 9 15.81 30.25 -14.91
N SER A 10 16.57 29.27 -15.40
CA SER A 10 16.05 27.97 -15.86
C SER A 10 15.58 27.10 -14.69
N LEU A 11 16.41 26.94 -13.66
CA LEU A 11 16.11 26.14 -12.48
C LEU A 11 14.86 26.63 -11.74
N LEU A 12 14.69 27.95 -11.60
CA LEU A 12 13.49 28.51 -10.99
C LEU A 12 12.23 28.23 -11.83
N ARG A 13 12.35 28.15 -13.17
CA ARG A 13 11.22 27.78 -14.03
C ARG A 13 10.85 26.31 -13.89
N GLU A 14 11.85 25.42 -13.90
CA GLU A 14 11.64 23.98 -13.68
C GLU A 14 10.99 23.70 -12.33
N LEU A 15 11.42 24.38 -11.26
CA LEU A 15 10.81 24.25 -9.93
C LEU A 15 9.34 24.71 -9.92
N ASN A 16 9.01 25.80 -10.63
CA ASN A 16 7.64 26.29 -10.71
C ASN A 16 6.73 25.34 -11.52
N ASP A 17 7.24 24.80 -12.63
CA ASP A 17 6.50 23.85 -13.47
C ASP A 17 6.28 22.53 -12.73
N SER A 18 7.31 22.07 -12.02
CA SER A 18 7.28 20.92 -11.13
C SER A 18 6.23 21.09 -10.02
N ALA A 19 6.26 22.21 -9.31
CA ALA A 19 5.29 22.51 -8.26
C ALA A 19 3.85 22.58 -8.80
N ALA A 20 3.67 23.19 -9.99
CA ALA A 20 2.36 23.30 -10.61
C ALA A 20 1.81 21.94 -11.04
N LEU A 21 2.63 21.12 -11.71
CA LEU A 21 2.22 19.81 -12.17
C LEU A 21 1.93 18.87 -11.00
N LYS A 22 2.79 18.83 -9.97
CA LYS A 22 2.53 18.07 -8.73
C LYS A 22 1.20 18.44 -8.08
N HIS A 23 0.89 19.74 -8.02
CA HIS A 23 -0.38 20.19 -7.47
C HIS A 23 -1.57 19.68 -8.31
N ILE A 24 -1.50 19.81 -9.65
CA ILE A 24 -2.54 19.32 -10.57
C ILE A 24 -2.79 17.81 -10.38
N MET A 25 -1.71 17.00 -10.30
CA MET A 25 -1.82 15.55 -10.08
C MET A 25 -2.49 15.21 -8.74
N LEU A 26 -2.23 16.00 -7.69
CA LEU A 26 -2.74 15.75 -6.34
C LEU A 26 -4.22 16.09 -6.19
N VAL A 27 -4.68 17.18 -6.81
CA VAL A 27 -6.06 17.70 -6.62
C VAL A 27 -6.99 17.41 -7.81
N GLY A 28 -6.47 16.82 -8.89
CA GLY A 28 -7.21 16.43 -10.09
C GLY A 28 -7.54 17.59 -11.04
N GLY A 29 -7.44 18.84 -10.60
CA GLY A 29 -7.63 20.01 -11.45
C GLY A 29 -7.64 21.34 -10.70
N VAL A 30 -7.23 22.41 -11.38
CA VAL A 30 -6.96 23.70 -10.72
C VAL A 30 -7.17 24.87 -11.67
N THR A 31 -7.71 25.96 -11.15
CA THR A 31 -7.79 27.26 -11.85
C THR A 31 -6.50 28.05 -11.65
N ARG A 32 -6.18 29.00 -12.54
CA ARG A 32 -5.00 29.87 -12.39
C ARG A 32 -4.90 30.54 -11.01
N SER A 33 -6.05 30.94 -10.45
CA SER A 33 -6.13 31.57 -9.12
C SER A 33 -5.85 30.59 -7.98
N GLU A 34 -6.43 29.39 -8.03
CA GLU A 34 -6.19 28.35 -7.02
C GLU A 34 -4.72 27.91 -7.06
N LEU A 35 -4.14 27.78 -8.26
CA LEU A 35 -2.73 27.43 -8.40
C LEU A 35 -1.84 28.46 -7.70
N ALA A 36 -2.04 29.76 -7.98
CA ALA A 36 -1.29 30.83 -7.33
C ALA A 36 -1.43 30.80 -5.80
N ALA A 37 -2.66 30.57 -5.30
CA ALA A 37 -2.94 30.53 -3.87
C ALA A 37 -2.27 29.34 -3.15
N HIS A 38 -2.28 28.15 -3.76
CA HIS A 38 -1.76 26.94 -3.11
C HIS A 38 -0.25 26.73 -3.31
N THR A 39 0.34 27.30 -4.35
CA THR A 39 1.79 27.17 -4.64
C THR A 39 2.61 28.37 -4.19
N GLY A 40 1.97 29.49 -3.81
CA GLY A 40 2.65 30.74 -3.47
C GLY A 40 3.24 31.48 -4.68
N LEU A 41 2.95 31.02 -5.91
CA LEU A 41 3.41 31.66 -7.14
C LEU A 41 2.62 32.93 -7.47
N SER A 42 3.27 33.89 -8.14
CA SER A 42 2.55 35.06 -8.68
C SER A 42 1.58 34.63 -9.78
N ARG A 43 0.49 35.38 -9.99
CA ARG A 43 -0.50 35.11 -11.06
C ARG A 43 0.15 35.04 -12.46
N VAL A 44 1.19 35.82 -12.71
CA VAL A 44 1.94 35.80 -13.98
C VAL A 44 2.76 34.50 -14.07
N THR A 45 3.45 34.13 -13.00
CA THR A 45 4.25 32.90 -12.92
C THR A 45 3.38 31.66 -13.08
N SER A 46 2.23 31.59 -12.42
CA SER A 46 1.25 30.49 -12.56
C SER A 46 0.74 30.37 -14.00
N SER A 47 0.39 31.50 -14.64
CA SER A 47 -0.04 31.49 -16.05
C SER A 47 1.05 30.98 -16.98
N GLN A 48 2.30 31.40 -16.76
CA GLN A 48 3.44 30.96 -17.57
C GLN A 48 3.77 29.47 -17.37
N ALA A 49 3.64 28.95 -16.14
CA ALA A 49 3.84 27.53 -15.86
C ALA A 49 2.78 26.67 -16.55
N LEU A 50 1.50 27.03 -16.41
CA LEU A 50 0.40 26.34 -17.08
C LEU A 50 0.55 26.34 -18.60
N ALA A 51 0.90 27.48 -19.21
CA ALA A 51 1.12 27.54 -20.65
C ALA A 51 2.27 26.63 -21.13
N ARG A 52 3.34 26.47 -20.34
CA ARG A 52 4.44 25.54 -20.67
C ARG A 52 4.02 24.09 -20.52
N LEU A 53 3.34 23.74 -19.43
CA LEU A 53 2.83 22.38 -19.22
C LEU A 53 1.83 21.96 -20.31
N GLU A 54 0.99 22.90 -20.77
CA GLU A 54 0.04 22.68 -21.87
C GLU A 54 0.77 22.54 -23.20
N ALA A 55 1.80 23.34 -23.46
CA ALA A 55 2.66 23.20 -24.65
C ALA A 55 3.44 21.87 -24.68
N LEU A 56 3.75 21.31 -23.51
CA LEU A 56 4.34 19.96 -23.38
C LEU A 56 3.30 18.83 -23.48
N GLY A 57 2.01 19.16 -23.61
CA GLY A 57 0.92 18.18 -23.67
C GLY A 57 0.68 17.43 -22.36
N LEU A 58 1.20 17.93 -21.23
CA LEU A 58 1.05 17.29 -19.91
C LEU A 58 -0.27 17.65 -19.24
N ILE A 59 -0.82 18.81 -19.60
CA ILE A 59 -2.10 19.30 -19.09
C ILE A 59 -2.98 19.76 -20.25
N SER A 60 -4.28 19.80 -20.01
CA SER A 60 -5.25 20.35 -20.95
C SER A 60 -6.19 21.32 -20.23
N SER A 61 -6.65 22.32 -20.98
CA SER A 61 -7.72 23.22 -20.58
C SER A 61 -9.04 22.73 -21.19
N GLY A 62 -10.12 22.61 -20.39
CA GLY A 62 -11.38 22.11 -20.96
C GLY A 62 -12.57 21.95 -20.01
N GLY A 63 -12.33 21.85 -18.70
CA GLY A 63 -13.41 21.81 -17.71
C GLY A 63 -13.91 23.22 -17.35
N ARG A 64 -15.24 23.40 -17.22
CA ARG A 64 -15.82 24.54 -16.51
C ARG A 64 -16.33 24.05 -15.16
N ARG A 65 -15.75 24.51 -14.06
CA ARG A 65 -16.32 24.27 -12.74
C ARG A 65 -17.48 25.25 -12.53
N PRO A 66 -18.70 24.82 -12.15
CA PRO A 66 -19.76 25.73 -11.75
C PRO A 66 -19.29 26.49 -10.50
N GLY A 67 -19.12 27.81 -10.62
CA GLY A 67 -18.74 28.69 -9.52
C GLY A 67 -19.77 29.79 -9.31
N ALA A 68 -20.03 30.16 -8.05
CA ALA A 68 -20.91 31.25 -7.68
C ALA A 68 -20.36 32.60 -8.22
N ARG A 69 -21.25 33.34 -8.91
CA ARG A 69 -21.09 34.72 -9.42
C ARG A 69 -19.71 35.10 -10.00
N GLY A 70 -19.55 34.87 -11.31
CA GLY A 70 -18.45 35.37 -12.15
C GLY A 70 -18.35 34.59 -13.47
N PRO A 71 -17.54 35.01 -14.46
CA PRO A 71 -17.22 34.18 -15.61
C PRO A 71 -16.60 32.86 -15.14
N ALA A 72 -17.03 31.71 -15.67
CA ALA A 72 -16.50 30.41 -15.28
C ALA A 72 -14.98 30.37 -15.47
N ALA A 73 -14.23 30.13 -14.39
CA ALA A 73 -12.78 30.06 -14.45
C ALA A 73 -12.35 28.80 -15.22
N GLU A 74 -11.35 28.96 -16.08
CA GLU A 74 -10.75 27.88 -16.87
C GLU A 74 -10.06 26.87 -15.94
N LEU A 75 -10.47 25.61 -16.03
CA LEU A 75 -9.92 24.50 -15.25
C LEU A 75 -8.84 23.79 -16.06
N TYR A 76 -7.66 23.66 -15.43
CA TYR A 76 -6.54 22.89 -15.95
C TYR A 76 -6.49 21.54 -15.26
N VAL A 77 -6.43 20.48 -16.06
CA VAL A 77 -6.36 19.07 -15.61
C VAL A 77 -5.21 18.37 -16.32
N LEU A 78 -4.81 17.19 -15.85
CA LEU A 78 -3.90 16.35 -16.63
C LEU A 78 -4.49 16.08 -18.01
N ALA A 79 -3.65 16.14 -19.05
CA ALA A 79 -4.12 15.79 -20.37
C ALA A 79 -4.53 14.30 -20.39
N PRO A 80 -5.63 13.93 -21.06
CA PRO A 80 -5.96 12.51 -21.27
C PRO A 80 -4.78 11.78 -21.91
N GLY A 81 -4.52 10.55 -21.49
CA GLY A 81 -3.47 9.73 -22.07
C GLY A 81 -2.02 10.13 -21.75
N VAL A 82 -1.78 10.98 -20.73
CA VAL A 82 -0.39 11.32 -20.31
C VAL A 82 0.38 10.13 -19.75
N GLY A 83 -0.35 9.15 -19.19
CA GLY A 83 0.14 7.88 -18.73
C GLY A 83 -0.74 7.26 -17.66
N CYS A 84 -0.45 6.01 -17.35
CA CYS A 84 -1.10 5.24 -16.31
C CYS A 84 -0.09 4.44 -15.49
N ALA A 85 -0.54 3.91 -14.36
CA ALA A 85 0.22 3.04 -13.48
C ALA A 85 -0.61 1.80 -13.16
N VAL A 86 0.05 0.67 -12.91
CA VAL A 86 -0.63 -0.58 -12.53
C VAL A 86 -0.11 -1.07 -11.18
N GLY A 87 -1.03 -1.27 -10.25
CA GLY A 87 -0.78 -2.02 -9.02
C GLY A 87 -1.18 -3.48 -9.21
N VAL A 88 -0.32 -4.40 -8.79
CA VAL A 88 -0.55 -5.85 -8.84
C VAL A 88 -0.40 -6.41 -7.43
N ALA A 89 -1.23 -7.37 -7.03
CA ALA A 89 -1.05 -8.14 -5.81
C ALA A 89 -1.08 -9.63 -6.11
N LEU A 90 -0.11 -10.34 -5.52
CA LEU A 90 -0.02 -11.80 -5.51
C LEU A 90 -0.74 -12.33 -4.28
N TYR A 91 -1.83 -13.07 -4.50
CA TYR A 91 -2.54 -13.81 -3.45
C TYR A 91 -2.30 -15.31 -3.60
N ALA A 92 -2.91 -16.09 -2.71
CA ALA A 92 -2.78 -17.55 -2.64
C ALA A 92 -3.01 -18.30 -3.96
N SER A 93 -4.04 -17.91 -4.70
CA SER A 93 -4.54 -18.63 -5.87
C SER A 93 -4.86 -17.70 -7.03
N GLU A 94 -4.57 -16.41 -6.87
CA GLU A 94 -4.91 -15.39 -7.85
C GLU A 94 -3.92 -14.23 -7.84
N VAL A 95 -3.88 -13.54 -8.98
CA VAL A 95 -3.21 -12.27 -9.18
C VAL A 95 -4.28 -11.24 -9.48
N ARG A 96 -4.32 -10.16 -8.71
CA ARG A 96 -5.20 -9.03 -8.99
C ARG A 96 -4.37 -7.88 -9.53
N ALA A 97 -4.79 -7.28 -10.64
CA ALA A 97 -4.18 -6.09 -11.19
C ALA A 97 -5.21 -4.97 -11.33
N GLU A 98 -4.81 -3.77 -10.94
CA GLU A 98 -5.62 -2.56 -11.00
C GLU A 98 -4.84 -1.47 -11.72
N LEU A 99 -5.46 -0.88 -12.73
CA LEU A 99 -4.90 0.23 -13.48
C LEU A 99 -5.48 1.53 -12.94
N ALA A 100 -4.62 2.49 -12.65
CA ALA A 100 -5.01 3.84 -12.30
C ALA A 100 -4.39 4.87 -13.25
N ASP A 101 -5.09 5.98 -13.44
CA ASP A 101 -4.47 7.16 -14.02
C ASP A 101 -3.57 7.88 -12.99
N LEU A 102 -2.88 8.94 -13.44
CA LEU A 102 -1.94 9.68 -12.58
C LEU A 102 -2.62 10.58 -11.54
N THR A 103 -3.96 10.65 -11.50
CA THR A 103 -4.68 11.23 -10.36
C THR A 103 -4.89 10.19 -9.24
N GLY A 104 -4.71 8.91 -9.56
CA GLY A 104 -4.96 7.77 -8.68
C GLY A 104 -6.36 7.18 -8.82
N GLU A 105 -7.16 7.63 -9.78
CA GLU A 105 -8.45 7.04 -10.08
C GLU A 105 -8.27 5.69 -10.78
N VAL A 106 -8.86 4.63 -10.21
CA VAL A 106 -8.81 3.28 -10.78
C VAL A 106 -9.77 3.19 -11.96
N ARG A 107 -9.25 2.77 -13.12
CA ARG A 107 -9.98 2.74 -14.41
C ARG A 107 -10.35 1.34 -14.85
N ALA A 108 -9.56 0.34 -14.46
CA ALA A 108 -9.83 -1.06 -14.77
C ALA A 108 -9.27 -1.98 -13.67
N VAL A 109 -9.91 -3.13 -13.50
CA VAL A 109 -9.52 -4.16 -12.54
C VAL A 109 -9.66 -5.52 -13.22
N VAL A 110 -8.67 -6.38 -13.06
CA VAL A 110 -8.71 -7.77 -13.51
C VAL A 110 -8.23 -8.71 -12.41
N VAL A 111 -8.76 -9.93 -12.43
CA VAL A 111 -8.33 -11.03 -11.57
C VAL A 111 -7.96 -12.20 -12.45
N PHE A 112 -6.77 -12.74 -12.23
CA PHE A 112 -6.21 -13.88 -12.94
C PHE A 112 -5.96 -15.02 -11.97
N PRO A 113 -6.17 -16.29 -12.34
CA PRO A 113 -5.67 -17.40 -11.54
C PRO A 113 -4.14 -17.35 -11.46
N LEU A 114 -3.59 -17.64 -10.29
CA LEU A 114 -2.16 -17.83 -10.10
C LEU A 114 -1.81 -19.30 -10.35
N ASP A 115 -0.92 -19.54 -11.30
CA ASP A 115 -0.29 -20.84 -11.55
C ASP A 115 1.15 -20.86 -11.01
N ASP A 116 1.93 -21.91 -11.32
CA ASP A 116 3.32 -22.05 -10.86
C ASP A 116 4.30 -21.07 -11.55
N ALA A 117 3.82 -20.03 -12.25
CA ALA A 117 4.65 -19.03 -12.94
C ALA A 117 4.26 -17.57 -12.57
N PRO A 118 4.59 -17.09 -11.36
CA PRO A 118 4.16 -15.79 -10.85
C PRO A 118 4.50 -14.59 -11.75
N ALA A 119 5.70 -14.54 -12.32
CA ALA A 119 6.10 -13.47 -13.23
C ALA A 119 5.27 -13.47 -14.52
N ALA A 120 4.95 -14.64 -15.07
CA ALA A 120 4.13 -14.77 -16.27
C ALA A 120 2.68 -14.36 -15.98
N ALA A 121 2.13 -14.81 -14.85
CA ALA A 121 0.78 -14.45 -14.39
C ALA A 121 0.64 -12.93 -14.17
N CYS A 122 1.58 -12.31 -13.46
CA CYS A 122 1.63 -10.85 -13.28
C CYS A 122 1.69 -10.11 -14.63
N ALA A 123 2.57 -10.52 -15.54
CA ALA A 123 2.68 -9.88 -16.84
C ALA A 123 1.39 -10.04 -17.68
N ALA A 124 0.70 -11.18 -17.57
CA ALA A 124 -0.58 -11.41 -18.22
C ALA A 124 -1.68 -10.51 -17.65
N ALA A 125 -1.75 -10.40 -16.32
CA ALA A 125 -2.70 -9.53 -15.62
C ALA A 125 -2.48 -8.05 -16.00
N VAL A 126 -1.23 -7.57 -16.07
CA VAL A 126 -0.91 -6.21 -16.51
C VAL A 126 -1.37 -5.97 -17.95
N ARG A 127 -1.10 -6.90 -18.88
CA ARG A 127 -1.56 -6.76 -20.27
C ARG A 127 -3.08 -6.77 -20.38
N ALA A 128 -3.76 -7.59 -19.58
CA ALA A 128 -5.21 -7.67 -19.58
C ALA A 128 -5.87 -6.41 -19.01
N VAL A 129 -5.35 -5.85 -17.92
CA VAL A 129 -5.91 -4.62 -17.34
C VAL A 129 -5.71 -3.41 -18.26
N LEU A 130 -4.59 -3.36 -18.99
CA LEU A 130 -4.37 -2.36 -20.03
C LEU A 130 -5.36 -2.50 -21.19
N ALA A 131 -5.63 -3.73 -21.63
CA ALA A 131 -6.60 -3.99 -22.69
C ALA A 131 -8.03 -3.61 -22.27
N GLU A 132 -8.41 -3.89 -21.02
CA GLU A 132 -9.71 -3.52 -20.45
C GLU A 132 -9.88 -2.00 -20.34
N ALA A 133 -8.83 -1.28 -19.94
CA ALA A 133 -8.86 0.19 -19.80
C ALA A 133 -8.95 0.94 -21.15
N GLY A 134 -8.50 0.32 -22.24
CA GLY A 134 -8.46 0.93 -23.57
C GLY A 134 -7.36 1.98 -23.75
N GLU A 135 -7.33 2.65 -24.91
CA GLU A 135 -6.23 3.55 -25.28
C GLU A 135 -6.24 4.91 -24.54
N GLU A 136 -7.36 5.30 -23.92
CA GLU A 136 -7.54 6.62 -23.31
C GLU A 136 -6.65 6.87 -22.08
N VAL A 137 -6.16 5.81 -21.44
CA VAL A 137 -5.31 5.90 -20.23
C VAL A 137 -3.85 6.22 -20.55
N GLY A 138 -3.44 6.12 -21.81
CA GLY A 138 -2.09 6.48 -22.25
C GLY A 138 -1.03 5.41 -21.91
N PRO A 139 0.26 5.75 -22.04
CA PRO A 139 1.34 4.78 -21.85
C PRO A 139 1.45 4.32 -20.39
N LEU A 140 1.73 3.04 -20.19
CA LEU A 140 2.11 2.51 -18.89
C LEU A 140 3.45 3.11 -18.47
N LEU A 141 3.49 3.74 -17.29
CA LEU A 141 4.69 4.39 -16.77
C LEU A 141 5.38 3.60 -15.67
N GLU A 142 4.62 2.83 -14.88
CA GLU A 142 5.12 2.09 -13.73
C GLU A 142 4.21 0.88 -13.44
N VAL A 143 4.83 -0.21 -12.96
CA VAL A 143 4.11 -1.29 -12.28
C VAL A 143 4.65 -1.48 -10.87
N THR A 144 3.78 -1.55 -9.86
CA THR A 144 4.15 -2.04 -8.52
C THR A 144 3.53 -3.41 -8.28
N VAL A 145 4.32 -4.35 -7.77
CA VAL A 145 3.85 -5.67 -7.35
C VAL A 145 3.92 -5.79 -5.83
N ALA A 146 2.76 -5.94 -5.19
CA ALA A 146 2.63 -6.40 -3.81
C ALA A 146 2.91 -7.90 -3.75
N THR A 147 3.91 -8.28 -2.97
CA THR A 147 4.35 -9.66 -2.81
C THR A 147 4.56 -9.97 -1.33
N PRO A 148 4.29 -11.20 -0.88
CA PRO A 148 4.84 -11.69 0.38
C PRO A 148 6.37 -11.75 0.29
N GLY A 149 7.03 -11.64 1.44
CA GLY A 149 8.48 -11.71 1.57
C GLY A 149 9.14 -10.37 1.90
N VAL A 150 10.46 -10.43 2.05
CA VAL A 150 11.31 -9.32 2.46
C VAL A 150 11.94 -8.68 1.24
N ILE A 151 11.81 -7.36 1.13
CA ILE A 151 12.38 -6.60 0.01
C ILE A 151 13.54 -5.77 0.55
N ASP A 152 14.74 -6.05 0.06
CA ASP A 152 15.92 -5.29 0.42
C ASP A 152 15.77 -3.82 -0.06
N PRO A 153 15.75 -2.83 0.84
CA PRO A 153 15.46 -1.44 0.46
C PRO A 153 16.56 -0.80 -0.39
N ALA A 154 17.78 -1.36 -0.40
CA ALA A 154 18.91 -0.80 -1.15
C ALA A 154 18.96 -1.32 -2.59
N THR A 155 18.56 -2.57 -2.81
CA THR A 155 18.66 -3.27 -4.09
C THR A 155 17.30 -3.47 -4.78
N GLY A 156 16.20 -3.46 -4.02
CA GLY A 156 14.87 -3.85 -4.48
C GLY A 156 14.72 -5.35 -4.71
N ASN A 157 15.65 -6.16 -4.20
CA ASN A 157 15.64 -7.61 -4.37
C ASN A 157 14.70 -8.27 -3.37
N LEU A 158 13.97 -9.28 -3.84
CA LEU A 158 13.07 -10.08 -3.03
C LEU A 158 13.82 -11.25 -2.40
N ALA A 159 13.61 -11.45 -1.10
CA ALA A 159 14.08 -12.58 -0.32
C ALA A 159 12.92 -13.13 0.53
N PHE A 160 13.05 -14.35 1.04
CA PHE A 160 12.05 -14.97 1.95
C PHE A 160 10.61 -15.00 1.39
N ALA A 161 10.44 -15.03 0.08
CA ALA A 161 9.14 -15.25 -0.55
C ALA A 161 8.86 -16.75 -0.61
N HIS A 162 8.43 -17.34 0.50
CA HIS A 162 8.20 -18.79 0.63
C HIS A 162 7.18 -19.35 -0.38
N ASP A 163 6.23 -18.51 -0.81
CA ASP A 163 5.20 -18.85 -1.79
C ASP A 163 5.68 -18.67 -3.25
N LEU A 164 6.89 -18.14 -3.46
CA LEU A 164 7.50 -17.98 -4.77
C LEU A 164 8.69 -18.95 -4.90
N ALA A 165 8.93 -19.47 -6.10
CA ALA A 165 10.12 -20.28 -6.35
C ALA A 165 11.38 -19.46 -6.01
N THR A 166 12.22 -20.00 -5.12
CA THR A 166 13.33 -19.33 -4.43
C THR A 166 14.44 -18.73 -5.30
N ASP A 167 14.42 -18.95 -6.62
CA ASP A 167 15.45 -18.51 -7.58
C ASP A 167 14.94 -17.50 -8.64
N THR A 168 13.78 -16.87 -8.44
CA THR A 168 13.17 -16.00 -9.46
C THR A 168 13.53 -14.52 -9.25
N ASP A 169 14.17 -13.88 -10.23
CA ASP A 169 14.27 -12.41 -10.31
C ASP A 169 12.94 -11.83 -10.81
N LEU A 170 11.92 -11.87 -9.95
CA LEU A 170 10.56 -11.44 -10.29
C LEU A 170 10.54 -10.03 -10.88
N ARG A 171 11.29 -9.10 -10.30
CA ARG A 171 11.38 -7.72 -10.76
C ARG A 171 12.04 -7.64 -12.13
N GLY A 172 13.19 -8.27 -12.31
CA GLY A 172 13.93 -8.26 -13.58
C GLY A 172 13.14 -8.90 -14.71
N ASP A 173 12.50 -10.05 -14.43
CA ASP A 173 11.66 -10.76 -15.40
C ASP A 173 10.46 -9.93 -15.84
N LEU A 174 9.77 -9.28 -14.90
CA LEU A 174 8.65 -8.39 -15.20
C LEU A 174 9.11 -7.13 -15.94
N THR A 175 10.21 -6.51 -15.53
CA THR A 175 10.78 -5.34 -16.20
C THR A 175 11.10 -5.67 -17.66
N LYS A 176 11.71 -6.84 -17.91
CA LYS A 176 12.01 -7.32 -19.26
C LYS A 176 10.74 -7.64 -20.06
N ALA A 177 9.74 -8.24 -19.43
CA ALA A 177 8.51 -8.65 -20.09
C ALA A 177 7.57 -7.48 -20.43
N LEU A 178 7.59 -6.41 -19.64
CA LEU A 178 6.69 -5.27 -19.77
C LEU A 178 7.35 -4.05 -20.41
N GLY A 179 8.68 -3.94 -20.37
CA GLY A 179 9.43 -2.82 -20.97
C GLY A 179 9.27 -1.49 -20.24
N VAL A 180 8.79 -1.53 -18.99
CA VAL A 180 8.60 -0.37 -18.10
C VAL A 180 9.25 -0.68 -16.74
N PRO A 181 9.53 0.34 -15.91
CA PRO A 181 10.04 0.08 -14.56
C PRO A 181 9.02 -0.69 -13.72
N VAL A 182 9.56 -1.58 -12.88
CA VAL A 182 8.79 -2.42 -11.96
C VAL A 182 9.36 -2.28 -10.56
N SER A 183 8.49 -1.90 -9.63
CA SER A 183 8.78 -1.82 -8.21
C SER A 183 8.14 -3.01 -7.48
N LEU A 184 8.82 -3.52 -6.46
CA LEU A 184 8.26 -4.53 -5.57
C LEU A 184 7.95 -3.86 -4.23
N GLY A 185 6.82 -4.19 -3.62
CA GLY A 185 6.47 -3.79 -2.27
C GLY A 185 6.00 -4.97 -1.43
N ASN A 186 6.33 -4.94 -0.14
CA ASN A 186 5.79 -5.92 0.81
C ASN A 186 4.29 -5.69 0.93
N ASP A 187 3.51 -6.76 0.79
CA ASP A 187 2.05 -6.73 0.80
C ASP A 187 1.45 -6.08 2.05
N VAL A 188 1.99 -6.39 3.24
CA VAL A 188 1.55 -5.81 4.52
C VAL A 188 1.90 -4.33 4.61
N HIS A 189 3.09 -3.93 4.15
CA HIS A 189 3.51 -2.53 4.09
C HIS A 189 2.63 -1.71 3.13
N LEU A 190 2.31 -2.26 1.97
CA LEU A 190 1.42 -1.63 1.00
C LEU A 190 -0.02 -1.57 1.52
N ALA A 191 -0.51 -2.61 2.22
CA ALA A 191 -1.81 -2.55 2.89
C ALA A 191 -1.89 -1.41 3.91
N ALA A 192 -0.81 -1.17 4.67
CA ALA A 192 -0.76 -0.03 5.60
C ALA A 192 -0.77 1.32 4.87
N LEU A 193 -0.07 1.45 3.75
CA LEU A 193 -0.14 2.64 2.90
C LEU A 193 -1.58 2.91 2.43
N ALA A 194 -2.29 1.86 2.03
CA ALA A 194 -3.68 1.94 1.58
C ALA A 194 -4.64 2.36 2.71
N GLU A 195 -4.54 1.73 3.89
CA GLU A 195 -5.34 2.07 5.06
C GLU A 195 -5.10 3.50 5.53
N ARG A 196 -3.84 3.98 5.48
CA ARG A 196 -3.51 5.37 5.79
C ARG A 196 -4.11 6.35 4.79
N ARG A 197 -4.22 5.97 3.52
CA ARG A 197 -4.69 6.86 2.46
C ARG A 197 -6.22 6.97 2.42
N ALA A 198 -6.91 5.85 2.59
CA ALA A 198 -8.35 5.77 2.32
C ALA A 198 -9.12 4.84 3.27
N GLY A 199 -8.45 4.23 4.26
CA GLY A 199 -9.06 3.27 5.18
C GLY A 199 -9.20 3.79 6.60
N VAL A 200 -9.18 2.87 7.57
CA VAL A 200 -9.44 3.16 8.99
C VAL A 200 -8.32 3.97 9.64
N ALA A 201 -7.12 3.96 9.05
CA ALA A 201 -5.96 4.73 9.49
C ALA A 201 -5.85 6.10 8.80
N ALA A 202 -6.90 6.55 8.10
CA ALA A 202 -6.91 7.88 7.49
C ALA A 202 -6.76 8.99 8.55
N GLY A 203 -5.71 9.81 8.40
CA GLY A 203 -5.37 10.88 9.34
C GLY A 203 -4.49 10.43 10.52
N GLU A 204 -4.19 9.14 10.64
CA GLU A 204 -3.25 8.63 11.65
C GLU A 204 -1.81 8.76 11.13
N HIS A 205 -0.92 9.19 12.02
CA HIS A 205 0.52 9.31 11.74
C HIS A 205 1.32 8.16 12.35
N ASP A 206 0.84 7.61 13.46
CA ASP A 206 1.52 6.55 14.23
C ASP A 206 0.55 5.40 14.48
N PHE A 207 0.61 4.37 13.65
CA PHE A 207 -0.24 3.20 13.77
C PHE A 207 0.48 1.94 13.33
N VAL A 208 -0.09 0.79 13.69
CA VAL A 208 0.42 -0.52 13.30
C VAL A 208 -0.68 -1.26 12.56
N LEU A 209 -0.37 -1.81 11.38
CA LEU A 209 -1.22 -2.81 10.74
C LEU A 209 -0.67 -4.20 11.03
N LEU A 210 -1.51 -5.11 11.51
CA LEU A 210 -1.18 -6.50 11.77
C LEU A 210 -1.99 -7.40 10.83
N TRP A 211 -1.30 -8.14 9.98
CA TRP A 211 -1.87 -9.16 9.11
C TRP A 211 -1.81 -10.51 9.81
N VAL A 212 -2.97 -11.17 9.97
CA VAL A 212 -3.06 -12.55 10.50
C VAL A 212 -3.79 -13.42 9.49
N GLY A 213 -3.06 -14.33 8.87
CA GLY A 213 -3.54 -15.21 7.81
C GLY A 213 -2.72 -16.49 7.75
N ARG A 214 -2.30 -16.89 6.53
CA ARG A 214 -1.30 -17.96 6.36
C ARG A 214 0.00 -17.63 7.08
N GLY A 215 0.55 -16.46 6.77
CA GLY A 215 1.63 -15.83 7.54
C GLY A 215 1.09 -14.82 8.55
N ILE A 216 1.99 -14.36 9.41
CA ILE A 216 1.77 -13.16 10.23
C ILE A 216 2.80 -12.12 9.81
N GLY A 217 2.32 -10.95 9.45
CA GLY A 217 3.15 -9.80 9.14
C GLY A 217 2.62 -8.55 9.81
N MET A 218 3.47 -7.54 9.88
CA MET A 218 3.13 -6.26 10.47
C MET A 218 3.71 -5.13 9.61
N ALA A 219 3.03 -4.00 9.57
CA ALA A 219 3.60 -2.73 9.12
C ALA A 219 3.54 -1.73 10.27
N SER A 220 4.69 -1.16 10.62
CA SER A 220 4.78 -0.04 11.57
C SER A 220 4.82 1.26 10.78
N VAL A 221 3.87 2.15 11.03
CA VAL A 221 3.85 3.50 10.46
C VAL A 221 4.17 4.46 11.59
N ILE A 222 5.22 5.26 11.40
CA ILE A 222 5.67 6.26 12.37
C ILE A 222 5.93 7.56 11.61
N ASP A 223 5.43 8.68 12.12
CA ASP A 223 5.44 9.99 11.42
C ASP A 223 4.80 9.94 10.02
N GLY A 224 3.84 9.05 9.82
CA GLY A 224 3.19 8.80 8.53
C GLY A 224 4.04 8.05 7.50
N VAL A 225 5.18 7.48 7.92
CA VAL A 225 6.10 6.73 7.07
C VAL A 225 6.12 5.26 7.49
N VAL A 226 5.89 4.35 6.53
CA VAL A 226 6.04 2.91 6.75
C VAL A 226 7.51 2.60 7.02
N ARG A 227 7.80 1.96 8.15
CA ARG A 227 9.16 1.57 8.55
C ARG A 227 9.49 0.20 7.98
N VAL A 228 10.30 0.20 6.93
CA VAL A 228 10.77 -1.03 6.25
C VAL A 228 11.98 -1.68 6.92
N GLY A 229 12.71 -0.94 7.76
CA GLY A 229 13.95 -1.42 8.41
C GLY A 229 15.16 -1.43 7.47
N SER A 230 16.36 -1.70 7.99
CA SER A 230 17.60 -1.64 7.20
C SER A 230 17.74 -2.79 6.19
N SER A 231 17.16 -3.95 6.50
CA SER A 231 17.17 -5.15 5.65
C SER A 231 15.84 -5.40 4.94
N GLY A 232 14.85 -4.52 5.14
CA GLY A 232 13.48 -4.75 4.65
C GLY A 232 12.63 -5.64 5.55
N ALA A 233 13.21 -6.29 6.56
CA ALA A 233 12.53 -7.28 7.41
C ALA A 233 11.77 -6.67 8.60
N ALA A 234 11.61 -5.34 8.67
CA ALA A 234 10.81 -4.76 9.74
C ALA A 234 9.35 -5.15 9.54
N GLY A 235 8.75 -5.74 10.58
CA GLY A 235 7.39 -6.23 10.51
C GLY A 235 7.24 -7.74 10.33
N GLU A 236 8.34 -8.49 10.21
CA GLU A 236 8.36 -9.96 10.23
C GLU A 236 8.04 -10.51 11.64
N ILE A 237 6.87 -10.16 12.16
CA ILE A 237 6.47 -10.41 13.55
C ILE A 237 6.24 -11.89 13.83
N GLY A 238 6.03 -12.72 12.81
CA GLY A 238 6.03 -14.18 12.96
C GLY A 238 7.27 -14.71 13.68
N TYR A 239 8.43 -14.05 13.55
CA TYR A 239 9.68 -14.42 14.21
C TYR A 239 9.81 -13.92 15.66
N LEU A 240 8.86 -13.10 16.16
CA LEU A 240 8.91 -12.56 17.52
C LEU A 240 9.01 -13.71 18.54
N PRO A 241 10.09 -13.77 19.36
CA PRO A 241 10.23 -14.79 20.38
C PRO A 241 9.12 -14.71 21.43
N VAL A 242 8.50 -15.85 21.74
CA VAL A 242 7.46 -15.96 22.77
C VAL A 242 7.95 -16.93 23.86
N PRO A 243 8.05 -16.51 25.13
CA PRO A 243 8.47 -17.40 26.21
C PRO A 243 7.61 -18.68 26.27
N GLY A 244 8.27 -19.83 26.33
CA GLY A 244 7.59 -21.14 26.34
C GLY A 244 7.19 -21.68 24.97
N VAL A 245 7.41 -20.92 23.89
CA VAL A 245 7.25 -21.39 22.51
C VAL A 245 8.64 -21.69 21.93
N PRO A 246 8.83 -22.84 21.24
CA PRO A 246 10.08 -23.12 20.56
C PRO A 246 10.48 -22.00 19.59
N LEU A 247 11.77 -21.81 19.36
CA LEU A 247 12.26 -21.00 18.25
C LEU A 247 12.41 -21.88 17.02
N PRO A 248 12.27 -21.33 15.79
CA PRO A 248 12.54 -22.10 14.59
C PRO A 248 14.02 -22.47 14.49
N ASP A 249 14.31 -23.73 14.19
CA ASP A 249 15.70 -24.20 13.96
C ASP A 249 16.29 -23.65 12.66
N ARG A 250 15.43 -23.22 11.73
CA ARG A 250 15.80 -22.59 10.45
C ARG A 250 14.80 -21.49 10.08
N VAL A 251 15.30 -20.44 9.45
CA VAL A 251 14.50 -19.26 9.05
C VAL A 251 13.39 -19.63 8.06
N ASP A 252 13.58 -20.68 7.25
CA ASP A 252 12.58 -21.18 6.28
C ASP A 252 11.48 -22.06 6.88
N ASN A 253 11.52 -22.36 8.18
CA ASN A 253 10.56 -23.22 8.86
C ASN A 253 9.83 -22.48 9.99
N LEU A 254 9.11 -21.44 9.60
CA LEU A 254 8.39 -20.54 10.51
C LEU A 254 7.25 -21.21 11.28
N GLU A 255 6.62 -22.26 10.73
CA GLU A 255 5.47 -22.91 11.36
C GLU A 255 5.77 -23.56 12.72
N GLN A 256 7.06 -23.79 13.01
CA GLN A 256 7.50 -24.54 14.19
C GLN A 256 7.92 -23.66 15.37
N GLY A 257 7.89 -22.34 15.27
CA GLY A 257 8.34 -21.51 16.38
C GLY A 257 7.85 -20.06 16.41
N SER A 258 8.32 -19.36 17.43
CA SER A 258 8.05 -17.93 17.67
C SER A 258 6.55 -17.61 17.66
N PHE A 259 6.18 -16.35 17.40
CA PHE A 259 4.80 -15.91 17.37
C PHE A 259 3.98 -16.56 16.24
N GLN A 260 4.61 -16.99 15.15
CA GLN A 260 3.97 -17.79 14.09
C GLN A 260 3.30 -19.05 14.65
N ARG A 261 3.94 -19.78 15.57
CA ARG A 261 3.34 -20.97 16.20
C ARG A 261 2.17 -20.65 17.14
N VAL A 262 1.97 -19.38 17.48
CA VAL A 262 0.90 -18.93 18.40
C VAL A 262 -0.36 -18.52 17.63
N VAL A 263 -0.21 -17.71 16.56
CA VAL A 263 -1.34 -17.13 15.81
C VAL A 263 -1.30 -17.33 14.29
N GLY A 264 -0.31 -18.07 13.76
CA GLY A 264 -0.27 -18.44 12.35
C GLY A 264 -1.37 -19.44 11.98
N ALA A 265 -1.66 -19.61 10.69
CA ALA A 265 -2.78 -20.41 10.21
C ALA A 265 -2.89 -21.80 10.85
N SER A 266 -1.80 -22.56 10.95
CA SER A 266 -1.79 -23.89 11.55
C SER A 266 -2.22 -23.87 13.03
N ALA A 267 -1.74 -22.89 13.80
CA ALA A 267 -2.09 -22.73 15.22
C ALA A 267 -3.55 -22.32 15.42
N VAL A 268 -4.09 -21.51 14.51
CA VAL A 268 -5.49 -21.06 14.54
C VAL A 268 -6.43 -22.19 14.09
N GLN A 269 -6.04 -22.99 13.10
CA GLN A 269 -6.79 -24.17 12.70
C GLN A 269 -6.84 -25.23 13.81
N GLU A 270 -5.74 -25.44 14.53
CA GLU A 270 -5.71 -26.30 15.73
C GLU A 270 -6.66 -25.76 16.81
N LEU A 271 -6.60 -24.46 17.11
CA LEU A 271 -7.51 -23.81 18.06
C LEU A 271 -8.98 -23.96 17.64
N ALA A 272 -9.31 -23.77 16.35
CA ALA A 272 -10.67 -23.93 15.86
C ALA A 272 -11.17 -25.37 16.11
N LYS A 273 -10.34 -26.38 15.82
CA LYS A 273 -10.66 -27.80 16.07
C LYS A 273 -10.87 -28.10 17.55
N GLU A 274 -10.06 -27.53 18.44
CA GLU A 274 -10.23 -27.67 19.90
C GLU A 274 -11.60 -27.15 20.38
N HIS A 275 -12.14 -26.14 19.70
CA HIS A 275 -13.47 -25.59 19.94
C HIS A 275 -14.59 -26.28 19.12
N GLY A 276 -14.29 -27.34 18.36
CA GLY A 276 -15.26 -28.03 17.51
C GLY A 276 -15.68 -27.25 16.27
N LEU A 277 -14.83 -26.33 15.79
CA LEU A 277 -15.09 -25.42 14.67
C LEU A 277 -14.16 -25.74 13.48
N SER A 278 -14.50 -25.16 12.33
CA SER A 278 -13.68 -25.16 11.12
C SER A 278 -13.46 -23.73 10.66
N MET A 279 -12.21 -23.36 10.35
CA MET A 279 -11.91 -22.05 9.74
C MET A 279 -12.54 -21.88 8.36
N ALA A 280 -13.05 -22.95 7.75
CA ALA A 280 -13.82 -22.90 6.50
C ALA A 280 -15.30 -22.51 6.71
N ASP A 281 -15.76 -22.37 7.96
CA ASP A 281 -17.10 -21.88 8.32
C ASP A 281 -16.96 -20.58 9.16
N PRO A 282 -16.77 -19.41 8.51
CA PRO A 282 -16.59 -18.14 9.20
C PRO A 282 -17.76 -17.76 10.11
N ASP A 283 -18.99 -18.12 9.76
CA ASP A 283 -20.17 -17.78 10.56
C ASP A 283 -20.15 -18.52 11.90
N ALA A 284 -19.82 -19.82 11.89
CA ALA A 284 -19.66 -20.59 13.13
C ALA A 284 -18.47 -20.09 13.97
N VAL A 285 -17.37 -19.73 13.32
CA VAL A 285 -16.17 -19.20 13.99
C VAL A 285 -16.47 -17.87 14.67
N ALA A 286 -17.06 -16.91 13.96
CA ALA A 286 -17.41 -15.59 14.47
C ALA A 286 -18.48 -15.65 15.58
N ALA A 287 -19.37 -16.64 15.54
CA ALA A 287 -20.38 -16.85 16.58
C ALA A 287 -19.81 -17.42 17.90
N SER A 288 -18.62 -18.05 17.86
CA SER A 288 -18.00 -18.65 19.04
C SER A 288 -17.21 -17.64 19.86
N LEU A 289 -17.86 -17.04 20.86
CA LEU A 289 -17.23 -16.08 21.78
C LEU A 289 -15.98 -16.66 22.49
N ALA A 290 -15.98 -17.97 22.79
CA ALA A 290 -14.86 -18.62 23.44
C ALA A 290 -13.63 -18.72 22.52
N PHE A 291 -13.85 -19.05 21.24
CA PHE A 291 -12.77 -19.07 20.24
C PHE A 291 -12.23 -17.65 20.00
N VAL A 292 -13.13 -16.68 19.79
CA VAL A 292 -12.74 -15.28 19.53
C VAL A 292 -11.97 -14.69 20.72
N ALA A 293 -12.38 -14.99 21.96
CA ALA A 293 -11.67 -14.53 23.15
C ALA A 293 -10.26 -15.14 23.25
N GLU A 294 -10.10 -16.43 22.97
CA GLU A 294 -8.79 -17.09 23.00
C GLU A 294 -7.89 -16.63 21.86
N LEU A 295 -8.41 -16.47 20.64
CA LEU A 295 -7.66 -15.87 19.54
C LEU A 295 -7.26 -14.42 19.85
N GLY A 296 -8.17 -13.64 20.42
CA GLY A 296 -7.91 -12.28 20.88
C GLY A 296 -6.80 -12.22 21.94
N ARG A 297 -6.77 -13.18 22.87
CA ARG A 297 -5.69 -13.32 23.86
C ARG A 297 -4.35 -13.61 23.21
N ARG A 298 -4.32 -14.50 22.21
CA ARG A 298 -3.09 -14.86 21.50
C ARG A 298 -2.55 -13.70 20.65
N ILE A 299 -3.41 -13.03 19.88
CA ILE A 299 -3.03 -11.83 19.10
C ILE A 299 -2.60 -10.69 20.04
N GLY A 300 -3.30 -10.55 21.18
CA GLY A 300 -3.00 -9.56 22.21
C GLY A 300 -1.58 -9.63 22.75
N LEU A 301 -0.91 -10.79 22.73
CA LEU A 301 0.51 -10.91 23.10
C LEU A 301 1.41 -10.09 22.15
N GLY A 302 1.19 -10.21 20.84
CA GLY A 302 1.93 -9.44 19.84
C GLY A 302 1.62 -7.95 19.95
N VAL A 303 0.33 -7.60 20.05
CA VAL A 303 -0.10 -6.20 20.21
C VAL A 303 0.48 -5.55 21.46
N ALA A 304 0.50 -6.25 22.59
CA ALA A 304 1.12 -5.77 23.83
C ALA A 304 2.64 -5.57 23.69
N ALA A 305 3.34 -6.51 23.03
CA ALA A 305 4.78 -6.39 22.79
C ALA A 305 5.11 -5.18 21.91
N ILE A 306 4.39 -5.00 20.80
CA ILE A 306 4.58 -3.84 19.91
C ILE A 306 4.19 -2.54 20.62
N GLY A 307 3.04 -2.53 21.30
CA GLY A 307 2.52 -1.36 22.01
C GLY A 307 3.47 -0.87 23.10
N THR A 308 4.17 -1.78 23.77
CA THR A 308 5.18 -1.41 24.78
C THR A 308 6.40 -0.71 24.16
N ILE A 309 6.70 -0.98 22.88
CA ILE A 309 7.89 -0.44 22.19
C ILE A 309 7.55 0.83 21.41
N GLN A 310 6.42 0.82 20.70
CA GLN A 310 6.05 1.87 19.74
C GLN A 310 4.95 2.80 20.24
N ASP A 311 4.13 2.34 21.20
CA ASP A 311 2.97 3.07 21.74
C ASP A 311 2.09 3.77 20.67
N PRO A 312 1.61 3.04 19.64
CA PRO A 312 0.81 3.64 18.58
C PRO A 312 -0.62 3.96 19.05
N SER A 313 -1.27 4.95 18.44
CA SER A 313 -2.67 5.30 18.73
C SER A 313 -3.67 4.22 18.27
N LEU A 314 -3.28 3.44 17.25
CA LEU A 314 -4.14 2.52 16.53
C LEU A 314 -3.39 1.25 16.12
N PHE A 315 -4.03 0.09 16.35
CA PHE A 315 -3.75 -1.16 15.68
C PHE A 315 -4.86 -1.50 14.70
N VAL A 316 -4.51 -1.75 13.45
CA VAL A 316 -5.41 -2.19 12.38
C VAL A 316 -5.20 -3.68 12.16
N LEU A 317 -6.25 -4.48 12.34
CA LEU A 317 -6.22 -5.92 12.13
C LEU A 317 -6.76 -6.26 10.75
N THR A 318 -6.03 -7.11 10.02
CA THR A 318 -6.46 -7.63 8.71
C THR A 318 -5.94 -9.06 8.49
N GLY A 319 -6.31 -9.67 7.38
CA GLY A 319 -5.97 -11.04 7.01
C GLY A 319 -7.15 -11.99 7.20
N GLU A 320 -7.05 -13.15 6.55
CA GLU A 320 -8.14 -14.11 6.40
C GLU A 320 -8.64 -14.62 7.76
N THR A 321 -7.72 -14.83 8.71
CA THR A 321 -8.05 -15.26 10.08
C THR A 321 -8.84 -14.18 10.82
N VAL A 322 -8.45 -12.91 10.67
CA VAL A 322 -9.12 -11.78 11.32
C VAL A 322 -10.57 -11.67 10.84
N PHE A 323 -10.79 -11.72 9.53
CA PHE A 323 -12.13 -11.61 8.97
C PHE A 323 -12.99 -12.84 9.24
N ALA A 324 -12.41 -14.04 9.29
CA ALA A 324 -13.12 -15.24 9.70
C ALA A 324 -13.56 -15.22 11.18
N ALA A 325 -12.77 -14.60 12.07
CA ALA A 325 -13.11 -14.41 13.48
C ALA A 325 -14.15 -13.30 13.73
N GLY A 326 -14.41 -12.47 12.72
CA GLY A 326 -15.51 -11.51 12.71
C GLY A 326 -15.30 -10.25 13.58
N PRO A 327 -16.33 -9.40 13.68
CA PRO A 327 -16.22 -8.02 14.19
C PRO A 327 -15.99 -7.92 15.70
N LEU A 328 -16.09 -9.02 16.45
CA LEU A 328 -15.83 -9.02 17.90
C LEU A 328 -14.34 -9.16 18.23
N LEU A 329 -13.51 -9.59 17.26
CA LEU A 329 -12.08 -9.82 17.51
C LEU A 329 -11.33 -8.57 17.98
N PRO A 330 -11.50 -7.36 17.41
CA PRO A 330 -10.78 -6.18 17.88
C PRO A 330 -11.01 -5.87 19.36
N ALA A 331 -12.25 -6.01 19.83
CA ALA A 331 -12.60 -5.82 21.24
C ALA A 331 -11.94 -6.89 22.13
N ALA A 332 -11.92 -8.16 21.70
CA ALA A 332 -11.25 -9.24 22.41
C ALA A 332 -9.73 -9.03 22.52
N VAL A 333 -9.10 -8.51 21.45
CA VAL A 333 -7.67 -8.14 21.45
C VAL A 333 -7.40 -6.98 22.40
N ALA A 334 -8.18 -5.90 22.33
CA ALA A 334 -8.03 -4.74 23.20
C ALA A 334 -8.19 -5.11 24.69
N ASP A 335 -9.19 -5.94 25.00
CA ASP A 335 -9.42 -6.48 26.35
C ASP A 335 -8.22 -7.33 26.82
N ALA A 336 -7.67 -8.20 25.96
CA ALA A 336 -6.48 -8.96 26.28
C ALA A 336 -5.24 -8.08 26.57
N VAL A 337 -4.99 -7.07 25.74
CA VAL A 337 -3.86 -6.15 25.90
C VAL A 337 -3.96 -5.39 27.21
N SER A 338 -5.16 -4.92 27.57
CA SER A 338 -5.39 -4.15 28.81
C SER A 338 -5.00 -4.87 30.10
N ARG A 339 -4.93 -6.21 30.07
CA ARG A 339 -4.54 -7.04 31.21
C ARG A 339 -3.03 -7.22 31.36
N ILE A 340 -2.27 -7.04 30.27
CA ILE A 340 -0.86 -7.47 30.20
C ILE A 340 0.11 -6.34 29.83
N ALA A 341 -0.39 -5.18 29.43
CA ALA A 341 0.43 -4.02 29.12
C ALA A 341 -0.23 -2.73 29.62
N PRO A 342 0.56 -1.67 29.95
CA PRO A 342 0.03 -0.38 30.41
C PRO A 342 -0.50 0.51 29.27
N VAL A 343 -0.77 -0.08 28.09
CA VAL A 343 -1.24 0.62 26.90
C VAL A 343 -2.70 0.26 26.60
N HIS A 344 -3.43 1.21 26.04
CA HIS A 344 -4.84 1.06 25.69
C HIS A 344 -5.09 1.56 24.26
N PRO A 345 -4.49 0.93 23.25
CA PRO A 345 -4.63 1.40 21.88
C PRO A 345 -6.05 1.15 21.36
N ARG A 346 -6.47 1.95 20.38
CA ARG A 346 -7.62 1.57 19.55
C ARG A 346 -7.23 0.34 18.74
N VAL A 347 -8.14 -0.62 18.63
CA VAL A 347 -7.97 -1.79 17.78
C VAL A 347 -9.17 -1.85 16.84
N GLU A 348 -8.91 -1.84 15.55
CA GLU A 348 -9.95 -1.75 14.52
C GLU A 348 -9.72 -2.81 13.43
N LEU A 349 -10.77 -3.18 12.69
CA LEU A 349 -10.61 -3.94 11.46
C LEU A 349 -10.19 -3.02 10.32
N ALA A 350 -9.33 -3.53 9.42
CA ALA A 350 -9.00 -2.85 8.17
C ALA A 350 -10.27 -2.56 7.35
N ALA A 351 -10.40 -1.32 6.87
CA ALA A 351 -11.55 -0.90 6.07
C ALA A 351 -11.49 -1.46 4.65
N LEU A 352 -10.29 -1.65 4.11
CA LEU A 352 -10.04 -2.23 2.78
C LEU A 352 -9.97 -3.76 2.80
N ALA A 353 -10.16 -4.36 3.98
CA ALA A 353 -10.10 -5.80 4.21
C ALA A 353 -8.88 -6.46 3.54
N LEU A 354 -9.11 -7.47 2.69
CA LEU A 354 -8.07 -8.18 1.97
C LEU A 354 -7.60 -7.47 0.70
N GLU A 355 -8.25 -6.37 0.28
CA GLU A 355 -7.83 -5.59 -0.89
C GLU A 355 -6.68 -4.61 -0.58
N GLY A 356 -6.33 -4.42 0.69
CA GLY A 356 -5.27 -3.51 1.12
C GLY A 356 -3.98 -3.59 0.28
N PRO A 357 -3.40 -4.79 0.03
CA PRO A 357 -2.17 -4.93 -0.74
C PRO A 357 -2.26 -4.37 -2.16
N VAL A 358 -3.33 -4.70 -2.92
CA VAL A 358 -3.47 -4.20 -4.30
C VAL A 358 -3.73 -2.70 -4.34
N ARG A 359 -4.53 -2.16 -3.41
CA ARG A 359 -4.75 -0.71 -3.30
C ARG A 359 -3.47 0.02 -2.95
N GLY A 360 -2.66 -0.54 -2.07
CA GLY A 360 -1.34 -0.01 -1.73
C GLY A 360 -0.39 -0.03 -2.91
N ALA A 361 -0.38 -1.13 -3.67
CA ALA A 361 0.40 -1.25 -4.90
C ALA A 361 0.01 -0.18 -5.92
N VAL A 362 -1.28 0.08 -6.12
CA VAL A 362 -1.76 1.17 -7.00
C VAL A 362 -1.25 2.52 -6.52
N LEU A 363 -1.37 2.82 -5.23
CA LEU A 363 -0.91 4.09 -4.66
C LEU A 363 0.59 4.30 -4.85
N HIS A 364 1.39 3.26 -4.62
CA HIS A 364 2.83 3.31 -4.84
C HIS A 364 3.17 3.46 -6.33
N ALA A 365 2.54 2.67 -7.19
CA ALA A 365 2.76 2.73 -8.64
C ALA A 365 2.41 4.11 -9.22
N VAL A 366 1.32 4.73 -8.74
CA VAL A 366 0.94 6.07 -9.15
C VAL A 366 2.00 7.09 -8.73
N GLU A 367 2.53 7.02 -7.51
CA GLU A 367 3.56 7.96 -7.05
C GLU A 367 4.86 7.83 -7.86
N GLU A 368 5.32 6.61 -8.13
CA GLU A 368 6.48 6.35 -8.98
C GLU A 368 6.23 6.78 -10.44
N ALA A 369 5.05 6.48 -11.00
CA ALA A 369 4.66 6.94 -12.33
C ALA A 369 4.62 8.48 -12.45
N ARG A 370 4.21 9.17 -11.38
CA ARG A 370 4.27 10.63 -11.31
C ARG A 370 5.71 11.11 -11.36
N GLU A 371 6.63 10.50 -10.61
CA GLU A 371 8.05 10.86 -10.68
C GLU A 371 8.65 10.59 -12.07
N VAL A 372 8.25 9.51 -12.75
CA VAL A 372 8.59 9.27 -14.17
C VAL A 372 8.05 10.40 -15.07
N LEU A 373 6.80 10.84 -14.87
CA LEU A 373 6.24 11.97 -15.62
C LEU A 373 7.00 13.27 -15.35
N MET A 374 7.38 13.51 -14.10
CA MET A 374 8.13 14.70 -13.68
C MET A 374 9.50 14.79 -14.32
N GLN A 375 10.13 13.66 -14.65
CA GLN A 375 11.40 13.64 -15.37
C GLN A 375 11.28 14.19 -16.80
N ARG A 376 10.09 14.20 -17.41
CA ARG A 376 9.85 14.82 -18.74
C ARG A 376 9.94 16.35 -18.73
N LEU A 377 10.00 16.98 -17.55
CA LEU A 377 10.21 18.43 -17.41
C LEU A 377 11.69 18.83 -17.51
N ARG A 378 12.61 17.87 -17.46
CA ARG A 378 14.07 18.08 -17.50
C ARG A 378 14.62 17.96 -18.92
#